data_AF-A0A243WIP7-F1
#
_entry.id   AF-A0A243WIP7-F1
#
_cell.length_a   1.000
_cell.length_b   1.000
_cell.length_c   1.000
_cell.angle_alpha   90.00
_cell.angle_beta   90.00
_cell.angle_gamma   90.00
#
_symmetry.space_group_name_H-M   'P 1'
#
loop_
_entity.id
_entity.type
_entity.pdbx_description
1 polymer ?
#
loop_
_entity_poly.entity_id
_entity_poly.type
_entity_poly.pdbx_seq_one_letter_code
_entity_poly.pdbx_strand_id
1 'polypeptide(L)'
;MRFSLILFSLLLSACIDLDLHERHLVGPYYLAQDPVGSYETLFYRLSGGLDAERVSNVYKAGYTEKFVFVEAKAGFYCINRRQDRPADLGDLAVQQSMSGPLNHSTFTTFLRRIGEASFSF
;
A
#
# COMPACT_ATOMS: atom_id res chain seq x y z
N MET A 1 -24.37 -5.62 53.72
CA MET A 1 -23.70 -4.55 52.95
C MET A 1 -23.03 -5.21 51.76
N ARG A 2 -23.45 -4.82 50.55
CA ARG A 2 -22.88 -5.26 49.27
C ARG A 2 -21.58 -4.48 48.99
N PHE A 3 -20.85 -4.98 48.00
CA PHE A 3 -19.75 -4.36 47.26
C PHE A 3 -18.35 -4.52 47.85
N SER A 4 -17.57 -5.43 47.28
CA SER A 4 -16.59 -5.06 46.24
C SER A 4 -15.47 -6.09 46.20
N LEU A 5 -15.50 -6.95 45.20
CA LEU A 5 -14.32 -7.65 44.67
C LEU A 5 -14.61 -8.08 43.23
N ILE A 6 -15.27 -7.18 42.48
CA ILE A 6 -15.31 -7.21 41.01
C ILE A 6 -14.21 -6.26 40.53
N LEU A 7 -12.97 -6.53 40.93
CA LEU A 7 -11.80 -5.74 40.50
C LEU A 7 -10.69 -6.63 39.97
N PHE A 8 -11.06 -7.80 39.43
CA PHE A 8 -10.13 -8.67 38.70
C PHE A 8 -10.60 -8.97 37.27
N SER A 9 -11.76 -8.44 36.87
CA SER A 9 -12.37 -8.75 35.57
C SER A 9 -12.22 -7.64 34.52
N LEU A 10 -11.57 -6.51 34.86
CA LEU A 10 -11.44 -5.34 33.97
C LEU A 10 -10.07 -5.18 33.30
N LEU A 11 -9.13 -6.11 33.51
CA LEU A 11 -7.82 -6.11 32.84
C LEU A 11 -7.78 -6.95 31.55
N LEU A 12 -8.91 -7.53 31.13
CA LEU A 12 -9.00 -8.35 29.91
C LEU A 12 -9.60 -7.63 28.69
N SER A 13 -9.95 -6.34 28.82
CA SER A 13 -10.54 -5.62 27.71
C SER A 13 -9.51 -4.76 27.00
N ALA A 14 -9.17 -5.22 25.80
CA ALA A 14 -8.62 -4.43 24.70
C ALA A 14 -7.09 -4.41 24.57
N CYS A 15 -6.47 -5.59 24.41
CA CYS A 15 -5.67 -5.75 23.19
C CYS A 15 -6.68 -5.60 22.04
N ILE A 16 -6.93 -4.36 21.62
CA ILE A 16 -7.48 -4.13 20.29
C ILE A 16 -6.37 -4.67 19.41
N ASP A 17 -6.53 -5.91 18.96
CA ASP A 17 -5.95 -6.32 17.70
C ASP A 17 -6.48 -5.27 16.72
N LEU A 18 -5.71 -4.20 16.54
CA LEU A 18 -5.77 -3.42 15.32
C LEU A 18 -5.34 -4.44 14.29
N ASP A 19 -6.31 -5.23 13.82
CA ASP A 19 -6.22 -6.07 12.64
C ASP A 19 -6.10 -5.08 11.47
N LEU A 20 -4.95 -4.40 11.45
CA LEU A 20 -4.41 -3.63 10.34
C LEU A 20 -4.15 -4.70 9.30
N HIS A 21 -5.17 -4.96 8.51
CA HIS A 21 -5.19 -6.04 7.55
C HIS A 21 -4.13 -5.75 6.48
N GLU A 22 -2.90 -6.22 6.71
CA GLU A 22 -1.80 -6.10 5.77
C GLU A 22 -1.99 -7.12 4.64
N ARG A 23 -2.21 -6.64 3.42
CA ARG A 23 -2.26 -7.47 2.22
C ARG A 23 -0.95 -7.38 1.47
N HIS A 24 -0.09 -8.37 1.65
CA HIS A 24 1.17 -8.49 0.92
C HIS A 24 0.92 -8.67 -0.59
N LEU A 25 1.68 -7.93 -1.40
CA LEU A 25 1.67 -8.06 -2.85
C LEU A 25 2.88 -8.86 -3.32
N VAL A 26 4.06 -8.25 -3.26
CA VAL A 26 5.29 -8.88 -3.76
C VAL A 26 6.52 -8.26 -3.14
N GLY A 27 7.46 -9.11 -2.70
CA GLY A 27 8.67 -8.65 -2.02
C GLY A 27 8.33 -7.70 -0.86
N PRO A 28 8.89 -6.49 -0.81
CA PRO A 28 8.66 -5.53 0.27
C PRO A 28 7.34 -4.75 0.14
N TYR A 29 6.57 -4.96 -0.93
CA TYR A 29 5.33 -4.21 -1.17
C TYR A 29 4.13 -4.88 -0.53
N TYR A 30 3.34 -4.08 0.17
CA TYR A 30 2.09 -4.51 0.78
C TYR A 30 1.12 -3.34 0.89
N LEU A 31 -0.16 -3.66 1.01
CA LEU A 31 -1.22 -2.71 1.29
C LEU A 31 -1.58 -2.79 2.76
N ALA A 32 -1.79 -1.64 3.39
CA ALA A 32 -2.36 -1.58 4.73
C ALA A 32 -3.49 -0.56 4.75
N GLN A 33 -4.48 -0.83 5.60
CA GLN A 33 -5.58 0.09 5.82
C GLN A 33 -5.08 1.31 6.61
N ASP A 34 -5.48 2.50 6.18
CA ASP A 34 -5.16 3.72 6.89
C ASP A 34 -5.93 3.76 8.23
N PRO A 35 -5.27 4.00 9.38
CA PRO A 35 -5.95 4.00 10.67
C PRO A 35 -6.93 5.18 10.84
N VAL A 36 -6.82 6.22 10.02
CA VAL A 36 -7.63 7.44 10.06
C VAL A 36 -8.68 7.47 8.93
N GLY A 37 -8.57 6.59 7.93
CA GLY A 37 -9.42 6.59 6.74
C GLY A 37 -9.91 5.21 6.29
N SER A 38 -11.02 5.17 5.56
CA SER A 38 -11.52 3.93 4.94
C SER A 38 -10.87 3.69 3.57
N TYR A 39 -9.54 3.72 3.51
CA TYR A 39 -8.79 3.44 2.28
C TYR A 39 -7.52 2.62 2.57
N GLU A 40 -7.02 1.94 1.55
CA GLU A 40 -5.73 1.27 1.60
C GLU A 40 -4.62 2.21 1.11
N THR A 41 -3.42 2.03 1.65
CA THR A 41 -2.19 2.69 1.21
C THR A 41 -1.18 1.63 0.84
N LEU A 42 -0.54 1.78 -0.33
CA LEU A 42 0.59 0.96 -0.74
C LEU A 42 1.84 1.43 0.00
N PHE A 43 2.48 0.51 0.70
CA PHE A 43 3.74 0.71 1.39
C PHE A 43 4.85 -0.15 0.79
N TYR A 44 6.08 0.31 1.01
CA TYR A 44 7.31 -0.46 0.82
C TYR A 44 7.99 -0.63 2.18
N ARG A 45 8.18 -1.87 2.63
CA ARG A 45 8.90 -2.19 3.88
C ARG A 45 10.41 -2.20 3.68
N LEU A 46 11.12 -1.30 4.36
CA LEU A 46 12.58 -1.20 4.38
C LEU A 46 13.19 -2.33 5.22
N SER A 47 14.47 -2.64 5.00
CA SER A 47 15.21 -3.70 5.72
C SER A 47 15.26 -3.50 7.25
N GLY A 48 15.02 -2.29 7.74
CA GLY A 48 14.94 -1.96 9.16
C GLY A 48 13.53 -2.06 9.77
N GLY A 49 12.54 -2.53 9.01
CA GLY A 49 11.14 -2.60 9.45
C GLY A 49 10.37 -1.27 9.37
N LEU A 50 11.00 -0.21 8.85
CA LEU A 50 10.34 1.06 8.57
C LEU A 50 9.57 0.97 7.25
N ASP A 51 8.45 1.68 7.17
CA ASP A 51 7.58 1.66 6.01
C ASP A 51 7.62 3.00 5.27
N ALA A 52 7.79 2.95 3.95
CA ALA A 52 7.72 4.11 3.07
C ALA A 52 6.38 4.09 2.31
N GLU A 53 5.57 5.12 2.48
CA GLU A 53 4.36 5.30 1.68
C GLU A 53 4.73 5.45 0.19
N ARG A 54 4.01 4.73 -0.67
CA ARG A 54 4.16 4.82 -2.13
C ARG A 54 2.94 5.47 -2.75
N VAL A 55 1.75 4.95 -2.45
CA VAL A 55 0.50 5.43 -3.04
C VAL A 55 -0.61 5.32 -2.02
N SER A 56 -1.20 6.44 -1.61
CA SER A 56 -2.40 6.46 -0.76
C SER A 56 -3.69 6.36 -1.58
N ASN A 57 -4.80 6.09 -0.90
CA ASN A 57 -6.14 6.00 -1.50
C ASN A 57 -6.23 4.94 -2.62
N VAL A 58 -5.66 3.76 -2.37
CA VAL A 58 -5.65 2.63 -3.29
C VAL A 58 -7.02 1.96 -3.32
N TYR A 59 -7.53 1.72 -4.54
CA TYR A 59 -8.70 0.90 -4.78
C TYR A 59 -8.32 -0.53 -5.14
N LYS A 60 -7.28 -0.68 -5.97
CA LYS A 60 -6.76 -1.98 -6.40
C LYS A 60 -5.26 -1.93 -6.59
N ALA A 61 -4.59 -3.04 -6.33
CA ALA A 61 -3.20 -3.21 -6.67
C ALA A 61 -2.93 -4.65 -7.09
N GLY A 62 -2.02 -4.80 -8.03
CA GLY A 62 -1.51 -6.09 -8.48
C GLY A 62 -0.09 -5.92 -8.99
N TYR A 63 0.53 -7.01 -9.43
CA TYR A 63 1.95 -6.99 -9.76
C TYR A 63 2.31 -8.01 -10.82
N THR A 64 3.48 -7.78 -11.42
CA THR A 64 4.21 -8.76 -12.21
C THR A 64 5.61 -8.93 -11.62
N GLU A 65 6.46 -9.72 -12.27
CA GLU A 65 7.86 -9.83 -11.86
C GLU A 65 8.60 -8.48 -11.89
N LYS A 66 8.17 -7.55 -12.74
CA LYS A 66 8.88 -6.28 -12.97
C LYS A 66 8.17 -5.06 -12.37
N PHE A 67 6.85 -5.08 -12.31
CA PHE A 67 6.08 -3.90 -11.95
C PHE A 67 5.11 -4.16 -10.80
N VAL A 68 4.84 -3.13 -10.01
CA VAL A 68 3.63 -3.03 -9.19
C VAL A 68 2.71 -2.02 -9.88
N PHE A 69 1.46 -2.41 -10.05
CA PHE A 69 0.42 -1.57 -10.62
C PHE A 69 -0.58 -1.20 -9.53
N VAL A 70 -1.04 0.04 -9.54
CA VAL A 70 -1.99 0.55 -8.55
C VAL A 70 -3.05 1.37 -9.24
N GLU A 71 -4.31 1.10 -8.96
CA GLU A 71 -5.44 1.98 -9.21
C GLU A 71 -5.77 2.71 -7.91
N ALA A 72 -5.64 4.03 -7.90
CA ALA A 72 -5.89 4.87 -6.73
C ALA A 72 -6.77 6.06 -7.11
N LYS A 73 -7.26 6.79 -6.10
CA LYS A 73 -8.10 7.99 -6.28
C LYS A 73 -7.50 9.02 -7.25
N ALA A 74 -6.18 9.20 -7.22
CA ALA A 74 -5.47 10.15 -8.08
C ALA A 74 -5.28 9.64 -9.53
N GLY A 75 -5.42 8.33 -9.77
CA GLY A 75 -5.19 7.70 -11.07
C GLY A 75 -4.42 6.38 -10.95
N PHE A 76 -3.80 5.98 -12.05
CA PHE A 76 -3.03 4.73 -12.14
C PHE A 76 -1.54 4.99 -11.93
N TYR A 77 -0.87 4.09 -11.20
CA TYR A 77 0.57 4.14 -10.98
C TYR A 77 1.22 2.85 -11.47
N CYS A 78 2.39 2.99 -12.08
CA CYS A 78 3.28 1.88 -12.41
C CYS A 78 4.62 2.09 -11.71
N ILE A 79 4.98 1.18 -10.82
CA ILE A 79 6.24 1.22 -10.06
C ILE A 79 7.16 0.13 -10.61
N ASN A 80 8.31 0.50 -11.16
CA ASN A 80 9.31 -0.47 -11.60
C ASN A 80 10.08 -1.00 -10.39
N ARG A 81 9.85 -2.27 -10.03
CA ARG A 81 10.40 -2.89 -8.82
C ARG A 81 11.93 -2.90 -8.76
N ARG A 82 12.62 -2.85 -9.91
CA ARG A 82 14.10 -2.84 -9.98
C ARG A 82 14.69 -1.44 -9.85
N GLN A 83 13.92 -0.43 -10.20
CA GLN A 83 14.36 0.96 -10.19
C GLN A 83 13.80 1.73 -8.99
N ASP A 84 12.83 1.15 -8.28
CA ASP A 84 12.25 1.79 -7.12
C ASP A 84 13.28 1.96 -6.01
N ARG A 85 13.45 3.22 -5.60
CA ARG A 85 14.28 3.58 -4.46
C ARG A 85 13.33 3.92 -3.32
N PRO A 86 13.26 3.08 -2.28
CA PRO A 86 12.32 3.31 -1.20
C PRO A 86 12.82 4.48 -0.35
N ALA A 87 12.14 5.60 -0.49
CA ALA A 87 12.29 6.79 0.35
C ALA A 87 10.95 7.54 0.36
N ASP A 88 10.87 8.56 1.22
CA ASP A 88 9.73 9.47 1.32
C ASP A 88 9.36 10.04 -0.07
N LEU A 89 8.06 10.21 -0.33
CA LEU A 89 7.52 10.80 -1.57
C LEU A 89 8.01 12.24 -1.82
N GLY A 90 8.58 12.89 -0.80
CA GLY A 90 9.27 14.18 -0.92
C GLY A 90 10.58 14.16 -1.74
N ASP A 91 11.15 12.98 -2.04
CA ASP A 91 12.38 12.86 -2.83
C ASP A 91 12.08 12.76 -4.34
N LEU A 92 12.65 13.68 -5.13
CA LEU A 92 12.49 13.73 -6.59
C LEU A 92 12.98 12.46 -7.30
N ALA A 93 13.99 11.77 -6.79
CA ALA A 93 14.49 10.52 -7.37
C ALA A 93 13.47 9.37 -7.21
N VAL A 94 12.67 9.43 -6.16
CA VAL A 94 11.58 8.48 -5.86
C VAL A 94 10.38 8.74 -6.76
N GLN A 95 10.04 10.01 -6.99
CA GLN A 95 9.00 10.37 -7.94
C GLN A 95 9.34 9.91 -9.36
N GLN A 96 10.62 9.92 -9.73
CA GLN A 96 11.09 9.46 -11.04
C GLN A 96 11.00 7.93 -11.25
N SER A 97 11.02 7.12 -10.18
CA SER A 97 10.82 5.66 -10.30
C SER A 97 9.35 5.27 -10.45
N MET A 98 8.43 6.21 -10.19
CA MET A 98 6.99 6.04 -10.30
C MET A 98 6.45 6.69 -11.57
N SER A 99 5.85 5.90 -12.44
CA SER A 99 5.09 6.45 -13.58
C SER A 99 3.64 6.66 -13.15
N GLY A 100 3.31 7.83 -12.58
CA GLY A 100 1.93 8.19 -12.21
C GLY A 100 1.79 9.52 -11.46
N PRO A 101 0.54 10.01 -11.25
CA PRO A 101 -0.71 9.38 -11.66
C PRO A 101 -0.96 9.50 -13.17
N LEU A 102 -1.30 8.39 -13.80
CA LEU A 102 -1.71 8.29 -15.20
C LEU A 102 -3.24 8.21 -15.28
N ASN A 103 -3.85 8.79 -16.31
CA ASN A 103 -5.24 8.48 -16.63
C ASN A 103 -5.36 7.06 -17.24
N HIS A 104 -6.58 6.53 -17.30
CA HIS A 104 -6.85 5.18 -17.80
C HIS A 104 -6.29 4.95 -19.22
N SER A 105 -6.47 5.89 -20.15
CA SER A 105 -5.99 5.73 -21.54
C SER A 105 -4.46 5.67 -21.65
N THR A 106 -3.76 6.48 -20.86
CA THR A 106 -2.30 6.49 -20.80
C THR A 106 -1.78 5.22 -20.15
N PHE A 107 -2.44 4.76 -19.07
CA PHE A 107 -2.13 3.49 -18.41
C PHE A 107 -2.30 2.29 -19.35
N THR A 108 -3.44 2.17 -20.05
CA THR A 108 -3.65 1.07 -21.02
C THR A 108 -2.62 1.11 -22.15
N THR A 109 -2.27 2.31 -22.64
CA THR A 109 -1.21 2.47 -23.65
C THR A 109 0.15 2.02 -23.13
N PHE A 110 0.47 2.37 -21.89
CA PHE A 110 1.70 1.94 -21.22
C PHE A 110 1.75 0.41 -21.11
N LEU A 111 0.70 -0.24 -20.59
CA LEU A 111 0.62 -1.69 -20.48
C LEU A 111 0.88 -2.40 -21.82
N ARG A 112 0.28 -1.90 -22.90
CA ARG A 112 0.53 -2.43 -24.26
C ARG A 112 2.00 -2.30 -24.68
N ARG A 113 2.64 -1.15 -24.40
CA ARG A 113 4.04 -0.91 -24.77
C ARG A 113 5.02 -1.81 -24.04
N ILE A 114 4.73 -2.15 -22.78
CA ILE A 114 5.61 -3.02 -21.97
C ILE A 114 5.27 -4.52 -22.11
N GLY A 115 4.29 -4.88 -22.95
CA GLY A 115 3.88 -6.27 -23.17
C GLY A 115 2.94 -6.84 -22.11
N GLU A 116 2.37 -6.00 -21.24
CA GLU A 116 1.46 -6.37 -20.14
C GLU A 116 -0.01 -6.02 -20.48
N ALA A 117 -0.38 -6.03 -21.77
CA ALA A 117 -1.69 -5.58 -22.25
C ALA A 117 -2.88 -6.35 -21.67
N SER A 118 -2.65 -7.59 -21.24
CA SER A 118 -3.65 -8.47 -20.63
C SER A 118 -3.72 -8.33 -19.11
N PHE A 119 -2.90 -7.46 -18.50
CA PHE A 119 -2.91 -7.26 -17.06
C PHE A 119 -4.25 -6.65 -16.61
N SER A 120 -4.87 -7.31 -15.65
CA SER A 120 -6.06 -6.84 -14.93
C SER A 120 -5.83 -7.03 -13.44
N PHE A 121 -6.39 -6.11 -12.65
CA PHE A 121 -6.38 -6.19 -11.19
C PHE A 121 -7.25 -7.34 -10.67
#